data_AF-A0A941F135-F1
#
_entry.id   AF-A0A941F135-F1
#
_cell.length_a   1.000
_cell.length_b   1.000
_cell.length_c   1.000
_cell.angle_alpha   90.00
_cell.angle_beta   90.00
_cell.angle_gamma   90.00
#
_symmetry.space_group_name_H-M   'P 1'
#
loop_
_entity.id
_entity.type
_entity.pdbx_description
1 polymer ?
#
loop_
_entity_poly.entity_id
_entity_poly.type
_entity_poly.pdbx_seq_one_letter_code
_entity_poly.pdbx_strand_id
1 'polypeptide(L)'
;MENGKKRFNWKQLLLPVTLLFFVTACDTFLDDEKYAGVPHSLRYMSIDTYHIGDDYVSVTPTVMGGEGAIFTIESIDGPASDEVKASSFSIDSNKGNINIKEYCRLLPGEYSLAVKVSNPSGSEVFEDAFAFTAVQVQPSKLSYVPSLYSFYGTSTGDLTSPANVNGGGPYTFSLDDPFNYFAINELTGEIEKIAEVDVADDSKLIKTYDVGVVNELGSYNAPKAITIEIIGANVGKLTYNAEYKTPNEVSLGLINSSASTLAGSYTDVVNEEDYTTELSESTNGPIFKGNRFTNSWHVATAPVVMDQTGGGEKVNTFFLSFKTASSTTECVSIVVSDAIQLEGAISAYAEIAAYKRYIDNDFNQRFALLVCDDEAYNEEEPFASPWFEIEANIAPGMLPYSNPIKESSLLAAGEGTQAFDIPVEYVGKKVRMALKAVHLNPELGNLGREAFVYKWQVRAKY
;
A
#
# COMPACT_ATOMS: atom_id res chain seq x y z
N MET A 1 31.95 75.85 -48.86
CA MET A 1 32.50 77.04 -48.18
C MET A 1 31.50 77.47 -47.12
N GLU A 2 32.00 77.58 -45.88
CA GLU A 2 31.52 78.40 -44.75
C GLU A 2 30.02 78.40 -44.41
N ASN A 3 29.64 77.76 -43.31
CA ASN A 3 29.70 78.23 -41.92
C ASN A 3 28.54 79.16 -41.54
N GLY A 4 27.78 78.71 -40.54
CA GLY A 4 27.73 79.50 -39.30
C GLY A 4 26.35 79.78 -38.71
N LYS A 5 26.01 78.99 -37.67
CA LYS A 5 25.54 79.44 -36.32
C LYS A 5 24.20 80.22 -36.29
N LYS A 6 23.18 79.87 -35.48
CA LYS A 6 23.19 79.49 -34.04
C LYS A 6 21.79 79.01 -33.59
N ARG A 7 21.80 78.20 -32.52
CA ARG A 7 20.72 77.45 -31.82
C ARG A 7 19.78 78.34 -30.99
N PHE A 8 18.54 77.88 -30.73
CA PHE A 8 18.06 77.56 -29.37
C PHE A 8 16.76 76.72 -29.38
N ASN A 9 16.51 76.01 -28.28
CA ASN A 9 15.82 74.72 -28.18
C ASN A 9 14.72 74.79 -27.07
N TRP A 10 13.61 74.06 -27.21
CA TRP A 10 13.01 73.11 -26.24
C TRP A 10 11.54 72.82 -26.58
N LYS A 11 11.27 71.54 -26.86
CA LYS A 11 9.93 70.97 -27.13
C LYS A 11 9.26 70.62 -25.80
N GLN A 12 8.01 71.04 -25.62
CA GLN A 12 7.08 70.46 -24.65
C GLN A 12 6.30 69.33 -25.35
N LEU A 13 6.25 68.15 -24.72
CA LEU A 13 5.34 67.07 -25.09
C LEU A 13 4.61 66.60 -23.83
N LEU A 14 3.29 66.57 -23.91
CA LEU A 14 2.34 66.09 -22.90
C LEU A 14 2.55 64.60 -22.59
N LEU A 15 2.33 64.22 -21.33
CA LEU A 15 2.25 62.83 -20.87
C LEU A 15 0.98 62.67 -19.99
N PRO A 16 0.15 61.64 -20.20
CA PRO A 16 -1.06 61.41 -19.42
C PRO A 16 -0.78 60.61 -18.14
N VAL A 17 -1.66 60.83 -17.17
CA VAL A 17 -1.72 60.28 -15.81
C VAL A 17 -2.01 58.77 -15.85
N THR A 18 -1.14 57.97 -15.23
CA THR A 18 -1.44 56.57 -14.87
C THR A 18 -1.50 56.47 -13.35
N LEU A 19 -2.69 56.14 -12.85
CA LEU A 19 -3.02 55.97 -11.44
C LEU A 19 -2.37 54.68 -10.93
N LEU A 20 -1.39 54.79 -10.03
CA LEU A 20 -0.75 53.66 -9.36
C LEU A 20 -1.60 53.27 -8.15
N PHE A 21 -2.36 52.17 -8.23
CA PHE A 21 -2.95 51.53 -7.06
C PHE A 21 -1.82 50.83 -6.28
N PHE A 22 -1.37 51.43 -5.19
CA PHE A 22 -0.62 50.72 -4.16
C PHE A 22 -1.60 49.78 -3.45
N VAL A 23 -1.61 48.51 -3.84
CA VAL A 23 -2.04 47.45 -2.94
C VAL A 23 -0.87 47.28 -1.97
N THR A 24 -0.94 47.94 -0.82
CA THR A 24 -0.10 47.57 0.31
C THR A 24 -0.52 46.16 0.71
N ALA A 25 0.23 45.17 0.22
CA ALA A 25 0.27 43.87 0.86
C ALA A 25 0.60 44.13 2.33
N CYS A 26 -0.25 43.62 3.22
CA CYS A 26 0.07 43.56 4.63
C CYS A 26 1.17 42.50 4.76
N ASP A 27 2.42 42.90 4.52
CA ASP A 27 3.60 42.14 4.91
C ASP A 27 3.66 42.18 6.44
N THR A 28 2.88 41.32 7.08
CA THR A 28 3.33 40.77 8.36
C THR A 28 4.43 39.78 8.01
N PHE A 29 5.65 40.30 7.85
CA PHE A 29 6.86 39.55 8.18
C PHE A 29 6.66 39.06 9.62
N LEU A 30 6.20 37.82 9.78
CA LEU A 30 6.46 37.10 11.01
C LEU A 30 7.97 36.89 11.03
N ASP A 31 8.59 37.42 12.08
CA ASP A 31 10.01 37.26 12.35
C ASP A 31 10.26 35.76 12.61
N ASP A 32 10.72 35.02 11.59
CA ASP A 32 10.91 33.56 11.65
C ASP A 32 11.90 33.14 12.76
N GLU A 33 12.79 34.05 13.19
CA GLU A 33 13.71 33.82 14.31
C GLU A 33 12.99 33.58 15.65
N LYS A 34 11.76 34.07 15.83
CA LYS A 34 11.00 33.89 17.07
C LYS A 34 10.44 32.47 17.24
N TYR A 35 10.42 31.69 16.16
CA TYR A 35 9.88 30.33 16.13
C TYR A 35 10.96 29.27 15.95
N ALA A 36 12.25 29.66 15.92
CA ALA A 36 13.39 28.76 15.91
C ALA A 36 13.81 28.36 17.33
N GLY A 37 14.22 27.11 17.53
CA GLY A 37 14.70 26.60 18.81
C GLY A 37 14.27 25.17 19.11
N VAL A 38 14.48 24.72 20.35
CA VAL A 38 14.02 23.40 20.83
C VAL A 38 12.48 23.32 20.71
N PRO A 39 11.93 22.19 20.25
CA PRO A 39 10.49 22.00 20.17
C PRO A 39 9.79 22.27 21.51
N HIS A 40 8.69 23.01 21.50
CA HIS A 40 7.88 23.29 22.69
C HIS A 40 6.41 23.53 22.33
N SER A 41 5.52 23.36 23.33
CA SER A 41 4.08 23.58 23.20
C SER A 41 3.40 22.79 22.06
N LEU A 42 3.70 21.49 21.95
CA LEU A 42 2.99 20.58 21.05
C LEU A 42 1.49 20.54 21.40
N ARG A 43 0.62 20.62 20.39
CA ARG A 43 -0.83 20.48 20.56
C ARG A 43 -1.45 19.70 19.41
N TYR A 44 -2.20 18.66 19.77
CA TYR A 44 -3.14 17.98 18.89
C TYR A 44 -4.55 18.56 19.05
N MET A 45 -5.39 18.41 18.02
CA MET A 45 -6.84 18.52 18.22
C MET A 45 -7.31 17.31 19.02
N SER A 46 -8.05 17.54 20.09
CA SER A 46 -8.57 16.49 20.96
C SER A 46 -9.70 15.71 20.27
N ILE A 47 -9.77 14.42 20.59
CA ILE A 47 -10.98 13.62 20.48
C ILE A 47 -11.33 13.12 21.87
N ASP A 48 -12.58 13.27 22.27
CA ASP A 48 -13.00 12.83 23.60
C ASP A 48 -13.26 11.31 23.61
N THR A 49 -13.82 10.79 22.52
CA THR A 49 -14.23 9.39 22.43
C THR A 49 -13.80 8.80 21.09
N TYR A 50 -13.23 7.60 21.15
CA TYR A 50 -12.92 6.77 20.01
C TYR A 50 -13.76 5.49 20.08
N HIS A 51 -14.56 5.21 19.04
CA HIS A 51 -15.22 3.92 18.93
C HIS A 51 -14.23 2.90 18.39
N ILE A 52 -14.07 1.77 19.10
CA ILE A 52 -13.07 0.77 18.74
C ILE A 52 -13.37 0.19 17.36
N GLY A 53 -12.53 0.54 16.38
CA GLY A 53 -12.64 0.12 14.99
C GLY A 53 -13.05 1.21 14.00
N ASP A 54 -13.24 2.45 14.45
CA ASP A 54 -13.33 3.60 13.54
C ASP A 54 -11.96 3.89 12.92
N ASP A 55 -11.91 4.26 11.63
CA ASP A 55 -10.68 4.76 11.03
C ASP A 55 -10.38 6.15 11.60
N TYR A 56 -9.20 6.37 12.19
CA TYR A 56 -8.85 7.67 12.76
C TYR A 56 -7.43 8.09 12.41
N VAL A 57 -7.33 9.29 11.82
CA VAL A 57 -6.08 10.02 11.62
C VAL A 57 -6.24 11.42 12.20
N SER A 58 -5.34 11.81 13.10
CA SER A 58 -5.34 13.17 13.66
C SER A 58 -5.02 14.18 12.57
N VAL A 59 -5.47 15.42 12.75
CA VAL A 59 -4.90 16.53 12.00
C VAL A 59 -3.42 16.72 12.36
N THR A 60 -2.68 17.41 11.50
CA THR A 60 -1.28 17.78 11.77
C THR A 60 -1.24 18.65 13.03
N PRO A 61 -0.44 18.28 14.05
CA PRO A 61 -0.35 19.04 15.27
C PRO A 61 0.35 20.38 15.05
N THR A 62 0.14 21.32 15.96
CA THR A 62 0.93 22.56 16.02
C THR A 62 2.06 22.39 17.02
N VAL A 63 3.27 22.79 16.67
CA VAL A 63 4.44 22.81 17.56
C VAL A 63 5.27 24.07 17.30
N MET A 64 5.71 24.75 18.37
CA MET A 64 6.63 25.89 18.28
C MET A 64 8.08 25.37 18.34
N GLY A 65 9.02 26.01 17.64
CA GLY A 65 10.35 25.40 17.45
C GLY A 65 10.34 24.20 16.50
N GLY A 66 9.33 24.08 15.63
CA GLY A 66 9.06 22.85 14.86
C GLY A 66 9.74 22.74 13.49
N GLU A 67 10.64 23.65 13.12
CA GLU A 67 11.29 23.59 11.81
C GLU A 67 12.15 22.33 11.69
N GLY A 68 11.92 21.54 10.63
CA GLY A 68 12.58 20.25 10.44
C GLY A 68 12.30 19.23 11.55
N ALA A 69 11.13 19.31 12.20
CA ALA A 69 10.77 18.40 13.28
C ALA A 69 10.54 16.96 12.80
N ILE A 70 11.08 16.02 13.57
CA ILE A 70 10.83 14.58 13.49
C ILE A 70 10.01 14.15 14.71
N PHE A 71 8.90 13.46 14.46
CA PHE A 71 7.95 13.02 15.47
C PHE A 71 8.03 11.51 15.70
N THR A 72 8.02 11.09 16.96
CA THR A 72 7.95 9.68 17.36
C THR A 72 7.01 9.51 18.56
N ILE A 73 6.31 8.38 18.64
CA ILE A 73 5.56 8.00 19.85
C ILE A 73 6.57 7.46 20.86
N GLU A 74 6.67 8.08 22.03
CA GLU A 74 7.60 7.67 23.09
C GLU A 74 6.98 6.59 23.98
N SER A 75 5.72 6.78 24.37
CA SER A 75 4.98 5.83 25.21
C SER A 75 3.48 5.91 24.96
N ILE A 76 2.77 4.85 25.36
CA ILE A 76 1.32 4.73 25.25
C ILE A 76 0.81 4.12 26.56
N ASP A 77 -0.02 4.86 27.27
CA ASP A 77 -0.71 4.42 28.47
C ASP A 77 -2.14 4.01 28.12
N GLY A 78 -2.64 2.96 28.78
CA GLY A 78 -3.99 2.45 28.61
C GLY A 78 -4.16 0.99 29.04
N PRO A 79 -5.38 0.45 28.98
CA PRO A 79 -5.74 -0.87 29.51
C PRO A 79 -5.21 -2.06 28.68
N ALA A 80 -4.85 -1.84 27.42
CA ALA A 80 -4.32 -2.90 26.55
C ALA A 80 -2.85 -3.24 26.87
N SER A 81 -2.43 -4.45 26.50
CA SER A 81 -1.02 -4.85 26.60
C SER A 81 -0.11 -3.97 25.74
N ASP A 82 1.17 -3.90 26.08
CA ASP A 82 2.15 -3.11 25.32
C ASP A 82 2.25 -3.52 23.85
N GLU A 83 2.13 -4.81 23.55
CA GLU A 83 2.12 -5.34 22.18
C GLU A 83 0.90 -4.84 21.38
N VAL A 84 -0.28 -4.85 22.00
CA VAL A 84 -1.50 -4.34 21.37
C VAL A 84 -1.40 -2.83 21.16
N LYS A 85 -0.85 -2.08 22.13
CA LYS A 85 -0.63 -0.65 21.97
C LYS A 85 0.36 -0.36 20.83
N ALA A 86 1.54 -0.98 20.82
CA ALA A 86 2.54 -0.77 19.78
C ALA A 86 2.01 -1.10 18.37
N SER A 87 1.17 -2.13 18.23
CA SER A 87 0.58 -2.49 16.95
C SER A 87 -0.58 -1.57 16.52
N SER A 88 -1.30 -0.94 17.46
CA SER A 88 -2.52 -0.17 17.19
C SER A 88 -2.29 1.28 16.76
N PHE A 89 -1.13 1.86 17.05
CA PHE A 89 -0.84 3.27 16.75
C PHE A 89 0.34 3.43 15.80
N SER A 90 0.37 4.52 15.06
CA SER A 90 1.52 4.97 14.28
C SER A 90 1.54 6.49 14.18
N ILE A 91 2.71 7.09 13.95
CA ILE A 91 2.87 8.52 13.73
C ILE A 91 3.62 8.79 12.44
N ASP A 92 3.16 9.74 11.63
CA ASP A 92 3.93 10.25 10.49
C ASP A 92 5.13 11.02 11.05
N SER A 93 6.34 10.55 10.78
CA SER A 93 7.55 11.12 11.38
C SER A 93 7.84 12.56 10.93
N ASN A 94 7.33 13.00 9.79
CA ASN A 94 7.60 14.34 9.26
C ASN A 94 6.45 15.32 9.54
N LYS A 95 5.22 14.81 9.66
CA LYS A 95 4.03 15.65 9.88
C LYS A 95 3.45 15.55 11.29
N GLY A 96 3.81 14.52 12.05
CA GLY A 96 3.28 14.30 13.39
C GLY A 96 1.81 13.86 13.43
N ASN A 97 1.20 13.44 12.31
CA ASN A 97 -0.16 12.90 12.34
C ASN A 97 -0.19 11.55 13.06
N ILE A 98 -1.05 11.38 14.06
CA ILE A 98 -1.27 10.11 14.76
C ILE A 98 -2.38 9.34 14.04
N ASN A 99 -2.14 8.07 13.75
CA ASN A 99 -3.11 7.16 13.16
C ASN A 99 -3.42 6.03 14.15
N ILE A 100 -4.71 5.78 14.39
CA ILE A 100 -5.19 4.58 15.07
C ILE A 100 -5.58 3.59 13.98
N LYS A 101 -4.87 2.46 13.93
CA LYS A 101 -5.02 1.50 12.83
C LYS A 101 -6.38 0.82 12.89
N GLU A 102 -6.96 0.60 11.71
CA GLU A 102 -8.14 -0.26 11.52
C GLU A 102 -7.86 -1.64 12.12
N TYR A 103 -8.90 -2.30 12.66
CA TYR A 103 -8.79 -3.59 13.35
C TYR A 103 -7.86 -3.60 14.57
N CYS A 104 -7.63 -2.44 15.20
CA CYS A 104 -6.94 -2.38 16.48
C CYS A 104 -7.67 -3.21 17.54
N ARG A 105 -6.90 -3.84 18.42
CA ARG A 105 -7.43 -4.71 19.50
C ARG A 105 -7.49 -3.97 20.83
N LEU A 106 -7.73 -2.66 20.79
CA LEU A 106 -7.84 -1.84 21.99
C LEU A 106 -8.95 -2.37 22.90
N LEU A 107 -8.74 -2.24 24.21
CA LEU A 107 -9.75 -2.52 25.22
C LEU A 107 -10.47 -1.22 25.58
N PRO A 108 -11.73 -1.26 25.99
CA PRO A 108 -12.41 -0.06 26.48
C PRO A 108 -11.67 0.58 27.66
N GLY A 109 -11.53 1.90 27.64
CA GLY A 109 -10.88 2.68 28.70
C GLY A 109 -10.11 3.89 28.19
N GLU A 110 -9.44 4.59 29.11
CA GLU A 110 -8.65 5.78 28.81
C GLU A 110 -7.30 5.41 28.19
N TYR A 111 -6.92 6.16 27.15
CA TYR A 111 -5.59 6.09 26.53
C TYR A 111 -4.93 7.47 26.53
N SER A 112 -3.61 7.47 26.68
CA SER A 112 -2.77 8.66 26.58
C SER A 112 -1.45 8.33 25.88
N LEU A 113 -1.01 9.20 24.98
CA LEU A 113 0.21 9.03 24.19
C LEU A 113 1.20 10.15 24.53
N ALA A 114 2.44 9.77 24.88
CA ALA A 114 3.55 10.69 24.93
C ALA A 114 4.21 10.78 23.55
N VAL A 115 4.46 11.99 23.07
CA VAL A 115 5.07 12.24 21.76
C VAL A 115 6.39 12.94 21.94
N LYS A 116 7.45 12.38 21.36
CA LYS A 116 8.75 13.02 21.27
C LYS A 116 8.87 13.77 19.96
N VAL A 117 9.35 15.02 20.03
CA VAL A 117 9.64 15.86 18.87
C VAL A 117 11.12 16.23 18.91
N SER A 118 11.82 15.98 17.81
CA SER A 118 13.26 16.26 17.69
C SER A 118 13.53 17.14 16.46
N ASN A 119 14.44 18.08 16.57
CA ASN A 119 14.94 18.89 15.46
C ASN A 119 16.47 19.15 15.64
N PRO A 120 17.15 19.86 14.73
CA PRO A 120 18.57 20.16 14.89
C PRO A 120 18.93 20.98 16.14
N SER A 121 17.97 21.67 16.74
CA SER A 121 18.15 22.48 17.96
C SER A 121 18.01 21.67 19.24
N GLY A 122 17.40 20.47 19.21
CA GLY A 122 17.21 19.59 20.37
C GLY A 122 15.98 18.70 20.25
N SER A 123 15.60 18.07 21.36
CA SER A 123 14.40 17.22 21.43
C SER A 123 13.66 17.41 22.74
N GLU A 124 12.33 17.29 22.70
CA GLU A 124 11.44 17.37 23.88
C GLU A 124 10.42 16.23 23.82
N VAL A 125 10.08 15.65 24.98
CA VAL A 125 8.99 14.68 25.15
C VAL A 125 7.79 15.39 25.74
N PHE A 126 6.66 15.31 25.05
CA PHE A 126 5.38 15.86 25.49
C PHE A 126 4.54 14.73 26.06
N GLU A 127 4.54 14.62 27.38
CA GLU A 127 3.66 13.71 28.11
C GLU A 127 2.19 14.08 27.85
N ASP A 128 1.33 13.07 27.75
CA ASP A 128 -0.11 13.22 27.51
C ASP A 128 -0.47 14.12 26.32
N ALA A 129 0.36 14.11 25.26
CA ALA A 129 0.17 14.95 24.09
C ALA A 129 -1.14 14.65 23.34
N PHE A 130 -1.62 13.41 23.42
CA PHE A 130 -2.87 12.97 22.79
C PHE A 130 -3.57 11.95 23.69
N ALA A 131 -4.79 12.25 24.11
CA ALA A 131 -5.57 11.42 25.03
C ALA A 131 -7.03 11.31 24.58
N PHE A 132 -7.66 10.17 24.87
CA PHE A 132 -9.05 9.87 24.50
C PHE A 132 -9.58 8.66 25.28
N THR A 133 -10.91 8.51 25.34
CA THR A 133 -11.57 7.31 25.85
C THR A 133 -11.95 6.36 24.71
N ALA A 134 -11.43 5.14 24.71
CA ALA A 134 -11.86 4.07 23.80
C ALA A 134 -13.13 3.41 24.34
N VAL A 135 -14.16 3.26 23.50
CA VAL A 135 -15.42 2.60 23.87
C VAL A 135 -15.76 1.47 22.91
N GLN A 136 -16.33 0.40 23.46
CA GLN A 136 -16.85 -0.73 22.70
C GLN A 136 -18.08 -0.30 21.90
N VAL A 137 -18.23 -0.85 20.69
CA VAL A 137 -19.41 -0.69 19.84
C VAL A 137 -19.85 -2.04 19.28
N GLN A 138 -21.03 -2.14 18.69
CA GLN A 138 -21.42 -3.38 18.00
C GLN A 138 -20.39 -3.73 16.90
N PRO A 139 -20.13 -5.01 16.62
CA PRO A 139 -19.22 -5.37 15.56
C PRO A 139 -19.71 -4.80 14.22
N SER A 140 -18.80 -4.31 13.39
CA SER A 140 -19.16 -3.59 12.16
C SER A 140 -18.37 -4.01 10.93
N LYS A 141 -17.18 -4.58 11.12
CA LYS A 141 -16.32 -5.12 10.06
C LYS A 141 -15.60 -6.36 10.57
N LEU A 142 -15.34 -7.32 9.67
CA LEU A 142 -14.54 -8.50 9.93
C LEU A 142 -13.65 -8.76 8.70
N SER A 143 -12.38 -9.09 8.92
CA SER A 143 -11.45 -9.45 7.84
C SER A 143 -10.50 -10.57 8.27
N TYR A 144 -10.04 -11.34 7.29
CA TYR A 144 -8.88 -12.22 7.41
C TYR A 144 -7.75 -11.66 6.56
N VAL A 145 -6.52 -11.73 7.09
CA VAL A 145 -5.31 -11.36 6.36
C VAL A 145 -4.31 -12.51 6.49
N PRO A 146 -4.02 -13.26 5.40
CA PRO A 146 -4.63 -13.14 4.06
C PRO A 146 -6.13 -13.49 4.04
N SER A 147 -6.84 -13.02 3.02
CA SER A 147 -8.27 -13.31 2.81
C SER A 147 -8.50 -14.61 2.02
N LEU A 148 -7.43 -15.18 1.47
CA LEU A 148 -7.38 -16.44 0.74
C LEU A 148 -6.37 -17.40 1.38
N TYR A 149 -6.82 -18.63 1.70
CA TYR A 149 -5.96 -19.72 2.18
C TYR A 149 -6.01 -20.92 1.26
N SER A 150 -4.95 -21.73 1.25
CA SER A 150 -4.92 -23.03 0.57
C SER A 150 -4.58 -24.15 1.53
N PHE A 151 -5.35 -25.22 1.49
CA PHE A 151 -5.09 -26.44 2.27
C PHE A 151 -5.10 -27.66 1.36
N TYR A 152 -4.25 -28.63 1.63
CA TYR A 152 -4.25 -29.87 0.86
C TYR A 152 -5.55 -30.66 1.13
N GLY A 153 -6.06 -31.36 0.12
CA GLY A 153 -7.25 -32.21 0.28
C GLY A 153 -7.09 -33.24 1.41
N THR A 154 -5.89 -33.80 1.52
CA THR A 154 -5.52 -34.84 2.50
C THR A 154 -5.11 -34.33 3.88
N SER A 155 -4.96 -33.02 4.08
CA SER A 155 -4.50 -32.49 5.37
C SER A 155 -5.64 -32.23 6.35
N THR A 156 -5.36 -32.31 7.64
CA THR A 156 -6.28 -31.92 8.72
C THR A 156 -5.49 -31.18 9.79
N GLY A 157 -6.13 -30.29 10.53
CA GLY A 157 -5.49 -29.44 11.54
C GLY A 157 -4.77 -28.22 10.97
N ASP A 158 -4.86 -27.98 9.65
CA ASP A 158 -4.44 -26.69 9.08
C ASP A 158 -5.35 -25.57 9.61
N LEU A 159 -4.75 -24.43 9.96
CA LEU A 159 -5.42 -23.29 10.56
C LEU A 159 -5.25 -22.03 9.70
N THR A 160 -6.29 -21.20 9.68
CA THR A 160 -6.17 -19.80 9.25
C THR A 160 -5.58 -18.95 10.37
N SER A 161 -5.24 -17.71 10.05
CA SER A 161 -4.98 -16.69 11.08
C SER A 161 -6.29 -16.30 11.78
N PRO A 162 -6.20 -15.70 12.98
CA PRO A 162 -7.36 -15.14 13.67
C PRO A 162 -8.07 -14.07 12.85
N ALA A 163 -9.38 -13.94 13.06
CA ALA A 163 -10.17 -12.89 12.44
C ALA A 163 -9.84 -11.52 13.07
N ASN A 164 -9.82 -10.50 12.23
CA ASN A 164 -9.69 -9.11 12.63
C ASN A 164 -11.07 -8.46 12.64
N VAL A 165 -11.46 -7.83 13.76
CA VAL A 165 -12.83 -7.34 13.96
C VAL A 165 -12.83 -5.92 14.53
N ASN A 166 -13.64 -5.05 13.92
CA ASN A 166 -13.97 -3.74 14.46
C ASN A 166 -15.19 -3.88 15.39
N GLY A 167 -15.16 -3.24 16.55
CA GLY A 167 -16.23 -3.27 17.56
C GLY A 167 -15.75 -3.37 19.00
N GLY A 168 -14.53 -3.85 19.24
CA GLY A 168 -14.04 -4.19 20.58
C GLY A 168 -14.63 -5.52 21.09
N GLY A 169 -13.76 -6.37 21.64
CA GLY A 169 -14.12 -7.66 22.21
C GLY A 169 -14.63 -7.60 23.65
N PRO A 170 -14.92 -8.74 24.29
CA PRO A 170 -14.74 -10.11 23.76
C PRO A 170 -15.73 -10.44 22.64
N TYR A 171 -15.35 -11.40 21.79
CA TYR A 171 -16.13 -11.84 20.63
C TYR A 171 -16.55 -13.30 20.76
N THR A 172 -17.63 -13.65 20.08
CA THR A 172 -18.02 -15.04 19.78
C THR A 172 -18.19 -15.20 18.28
N PHE A 173 -17.42 -16.10 17.67
CA PHE A 173 -17.40 -16.36 16.24
C PHE A 173 -18.25 -17.58 15.84
N SER A 174 -18.76 -17.56 14.63
CA SER A 174 -19.53 -18.64 14.00
C SER A 174 -19.22 -18.71 12.51
N LEU A 175 -19.28 -19.91 11.94
CA LEU A 175 -18.99 -20.18 10.53
C LEU A 175 -20.17 -20.92 9.91
N ASP A 176 -20.66 -20.44 8.78
CA ASP A 176 -21.64 -21.18 7.97
C ASP A 176 -20.90 -22.12 7.01
N ASP A 177 -20.57 -23.33 7.47
CA ASP A 177 -19.99 -24.39 6.65
C ASP A 177 -20.99 -25.55 6.45
N PRO A 178 -21.77 -25.56 5.35
CA PRO A 178 -22.74 -26.62 5.09
C PRO A 178 -22.09 -27.98 4.76
N PHE A 179 -20.78 -28.02 4.49
CA PHE A 179 -20.07 -29.25 4.12
C PHE A 179 -19.34 -29.90 5.30
N ASN A 180 -19.22 -29.21 6.44
CA ASN A 180 -18.51 -29.66 7.64
C ASN A 180 -17.05 -30.06 7.36
N TYR A 181 -16.38 -29.33 6.47
CA TYR A 181 -14.95 -29.46 6.23
C TYR A 181 -14.13 -28.66 7.24
N PHE A 182 -14.76 -27.66 7.87
CA PHE A 182 -14.12 -26.68 8.73
C PHE A 182 -14.80 -26.52 10.08
N ALA A 183 -14.02 -26.16 11.09
CA ALA A 183 -14.50 -25.68 12.39
C ALA A 183 -13.93 -24.29 12.67
N ILE A 184 -14.64 -23.45 13.42
CA ILE A 184 -14.17 -22.13 13.82
C ILE A 184 -13.94 -22.08 15.33
N ASN A 185 -12.82 -21.49 15.74
CA ASN A 185 -12.56 -21.16 17.13
C ASN A 185 -13.46 -19.99 17.55
N GLU A 186 -14.34 -20.23 18.52
CA GLU A 186 -15.33 -19.24 18.97
C GLU A 186 -14.72 -17.96 19.54
N LEU A 187 -13.46 -17.97 20.00
CA LEU A 187 -12.81 -16.80 20.63
C LEU A 187 -11.91 -16.02 19.68
N THR A 188 -11.23 -16.71 18.76
CA THR A 188 -10.22 -16.10 17.87
C THR A 188 -10.72 -15.94 16.44
N GLY A 189 -11.76 -16.67 16.05
CA GLY A 189 -12.22 -16.74 14.66
C GLY A 189 -11.27 -17.52 13.75
N GLU A 190 -10.25 -18.22 14.28
CA GLU A 190 -9.40 -19.11 13.48
C GLU A 190 -10.23 -20.27 12.94
N ILE A 191 -10.06 -20.59 11.65
CA ILE A 191 -10.77 -21.68 10.99
C ILE A 191 -9.81 -22.85 10.81
N GLU A 192 -10.18 -24.01 11.34
CA GLU A 192 -9.44 -25.27 11.25
C GLU A 192 -10.04 -26.19 10.19
N LYS A 193 -9.22 -26.80 9.35
CA LYS A 193 -9.64 -27.89 8.45
C LYS A 193 -9.76 -29.20 9.24
N ILE A 194 -10.97 -29.70 9.42
CA ILE A 194 -11.25 -30.87 10.28
C ILE A 194 -11.52 -32.17 9.51
N ALA A 195 -11.68 -32.11 8.19
CA ALA A 195 -11.97 -33.28 7.37
C ALA A 195 -11.09 -33.33 6.12
N GLU A 196 -10.75 -34.54 5.70
CA GLU A 196 -10.17 -34.79 4.37
C GLU A 196 -11.23 -34.58 3.28
N VAL A 197 -10.80 -34.08 2.12
CA VAL A 197 -11.66 -33.81 0.97
C VAL A 197 -10.96 -34.33 -0.28
N ASP A 198 -11.66 -35.18 -1.03
CA ASP A 198 -11.16 -35.74 -2.28
C ASP A 198 -11.13 -34.66 -3.37
N VAL A 199 -9.92 -34.31 -3.81
CA VAL A 199 -9.65 -33.33 -4.87
C VAL A 199 -8.60 -33.94 -5.78
N ALA A 200 -8.85 -33.95 -7.09
CA ALA A 200 -7.89 -34.47 -8.06
C ALA A 200 -6.54 -33.75 -7.98
N ASP A 201 -5.44 -34.46 -8.23
CA ASP A 201 -4.07 -34.01 -7.95
C ASP A 201 -3.73 -32.63 -8.53
N ASP A 202 -4.21 -32.33 -9.74
CA ASP A 202 -3.94 -31.08 -10.47
C ASP A 202 -5.11 -30.07 -10.38
N SER A 203 -6.02 -30.25 -9.41
CA SER A 203 -7.25 -29.48 -9.27
C SER A 203 -7.32 -28.70 -7.96
N LYS A 204 -8.25 -27.74 -7.93
CA LYS A 204 -8.61 -26.96 -6.74
C LYS A 204 -10.13 -26.87 -6.59
N LEU A 205 -10.60 -27.00 -5.36
CA LEU A 205 -11.96 -26.71 -4.96
C LEU A 205 -11.98 -25.40 -4.18
N ILE A 206 -12.54 -24.35 -4.76
CA ILE A 206 -12.60 -23.02 -4.13
C ILE A 206 -13.94 -22.86 -3.44
N LYS A 207 -13.92 -22.43 -2.17
CA LYS A 207 -15.10 -22.11 -1.36
C LYS A 207 -14.91 -20.77 -0.69
N THR A 208 -16.01 -20.03 -0.58
CA THR A 208 -16.06 -18.75 0.11
C THR A 208 -17.08 -18.88 1.24
N TYR A 209 -16.71 -18.44 2.44
CA TYR A 209 -17.50 -18.64 3.65
C TYR A 209 -17.97 -17.31 4.25
N ASP A 210 -19.16 -17.36 4.84
CA ASP A 210 -19.71 -16.28 5.66
C ASP A 210 -19.31 -16.54 7.12
N VAL A 211 -18.90 -15.49 7.82
CA VAL A 211 -18.47 -15.56 9.23
C VAL A 211 -19.29 -14.58 10.06
N GLY A 212 -19.97 -15.12 11.07
CA GLY A 212 -20.71 -14.34 12.06
C GLY A 212 -19.83 -14.01 13.26
N VAL A 213 -19.94 -12.79 13.77
CA VAL A 213 -19.29 -12.35 15.01
C VAL A 213 -20.29 -11.61 15.90
N VAL A 214 -20.22 -11.87 17.20
CA VAL A 214 -21.09 -11.28 18.23
C VAL A 214 -20.24 -10.70 19.35
N ASN A 215 -20.62 -9.54 19.88
CA ASN A 215 -20.20 -9.06 21.19
C ASN A 215 -21.43 -8.68 22.04
N GLU A 216 -21.23 -8.11 23.23
CA GLU A 216 -22.34 -7.77 24.12
C GLU A 216 -23.30 -6.69 23.57
N LEU A 217 -22.86 -5.89 22.59
CA LEU A 217 -23.62 -4.78 22.02
C LEU A 217 -24.34 -5.14 20.71
N GLY A 218 -24.02 -6.27 20.09
CA GLY A 218 -24.68 -6.71 18.87
C GLY A 218 -23.93 -7.78 18.08
N SER A 219 -24.39 -8.03 16.85
CA SER A 219 -23.85 -9.03 15.94
C SER A 219 -23.60 -8.46 14.55
N TYR A 220 -22.57 -8.97 13.88
CA TYR A 220 -22.27 -8.71 12.48
C TYR A 220 -22.08 -10.03 11.73
N ASN A 221 -22.70 -10.18 10.57
CA ASN A 221 -22.42 -11.28 9.66
C ASN A 221 -21.64 -10.74 8.47
N ALA A 222 -20.41 -11.23 8.29
CA ALA A 222 -19.54 -10.85 7.20
C ALA A 222 -19.78 -11.80 6.02
N PRO A 223 -20.51 -11.38 4.97
CA PRO A 223 -20.68 -12.21 3.79
C PRO A 223 -19.34 -12.33 3.06
N LYS A 224 -19.01 -13.53 2.59
CA LYS A 224 -17.77 -13.82 1.86
C LYS A 224 -16.51 -13.36 2.61
N ALA A 225 -16.49 -13.57 3.92
CA ALA A 225 -15.41 -13.12 4.81
C ALA A 225 -14.04 -13.71 4.47
N ILE A 226 -14.03 -14.96 3.98
CA ILE A 226 -12.79 -15.69 3.68
C ILE A 226 -13.02 -16.63 2.51
N THR A 227 -11.99 -16.79 1.68
CA THR A 227 -11.95 -17.83 0.66
C THR A 227 -10.92 -18.88 1.04
N ILE A 228 -11.29 -20.15 0.94
CA ILE A 228 -10.40 -21.28 1.17
C ILE A 228 -10.42 -22.14 -0.10
N GLU A 229 -9.25 -22.40 -0.66
CA GLU A 229 -9.08 -23.39 -1.70
C GLU A 229 -8.53 -24.70 -1.11
N ILE A 230 -9.22 -25.79 -1.42
CA ILE A 230 -8.77 -27.13 -1.11
C ILE A 230 -8.08 -27.67 -2.36
N ILE A 231 -6.81 -27.99 -2.26
CA ILE A 231 -5.93 -28.24 -3.41
C ILE A 231 -5.46 -29.69 -3.48
N GLY A 232 -5.29 -30.21 -4.70
CA GLY A 232 -4.71 -31.52 -4.97
C GLY A 232 -3.19 -31.55 -4.73
N ALA A 233 -2.62 -32.75 -4.75
CA ALA A 233 -1.22 -32.99 -4.38
C ALA A 233 -0.17 -32.32 -5.28
N ASN A 234 -0.53 -31.93 -6.51
CA ASN A 234 0.40 -31.29 -7.44
C ASN A 234 0.27 -29.77 -7.48
N VAL A 235 -0.77 -29.21 -6.86
CA VAL A 235 -0.95 -27.76 -6.77
C VAL A 235 -0.12 -27.23 -5.60
N GLY A 236 0.58 -26.11 -5.81
CA GLY A 236 1.32 -25.43 -4.75
C GLY A 236 0.36 -24.75 -3.77
N LYS A 237 0.60 -24.94 -2.46
CA LYS A 237 -0.06 -24.21 -1.37
C LYS A 237 0.27 -22.73 -1.50
N LEU A 238 -0.73 -21.86 -1.36
CA LEU A 238 -0.54 -20.43 -1.36
C LEU A 238 0.24 -20.01 -0.12
N THR A 239 1.39 -19.38 -0.35
CA THR A 239 2.25 -18.84 0.71
C THR A 239 2.13 -17.32 0.80
N TYR A 240 1.76 -16.68 -0.31
CA TYR A 240 1.54 -15.24 -0.37
C TYR A 240 0.45 -14.91 -1.37
N ASN A 241 -0.41 -13.97 -1.00
CA ASN A 241 -1.39 -13.33 -1.88
C ASN A 241 -1.34 -11.84 -1.61
N ALA A 242 -1.13 -11.02 -2.63
CA ALA A 242 -1.17 -9.57 -2.45
C ALA A 242 -2.61 -9.14 -2.11
N GLU A 243 -2.78 -8.55 -0.93
CA GLU A 243 -4.06 -8.10 -0.38
C GLU A 243 -4.19 -6.59 -0.48
N TYR A 244 -5.41 -6.13 -0.78
CA TYR A 244 -5.69 -4.74 -1.14
C TYR A 244 -6.91 -4.19 -0.39
N LYS A 245 -6.88 -2.89 -0.12
CA LYS A 245 -8.02 -2.09 0.33
C LYS A 245 -8.14 -0.81 -0.47
N THR A 246 -9.24 -0.09 -0.25
CA THR A 246 -9.44 1.24 -0.82
C THR A 246 -8.28 2.17 -0.40
N PRO A 247 -7.53 2.74 -1.34
CA PRO A 247 -6.47 3.69 -1.02
C PRO A 247 -7.05 4.96 -0.41
N ASN A 248 -6.26 5.65 0.42
CA ASN A 248 -6.65 6.91 1.08
C ASN A 248 -5.46 7.88 1.17
N GLU A 249 -5.62 9.00 1.89
CA GLU A 249 -4.59 10.04 1.96
C GLU A 249 -3.30 9.62 2.69
N VAL A 250 -3.27 8.46 3.33
CA VAL A 250 -2.12 7.95 4.09
C VAL A 250 -1.70 6.54 3.67
N SER A 251 -2.43 5.90 2.75
CA SER A 251 -2.20 4.52 2.35
C SER A 251 -2.44 4.35 0.86
N LEU A 252 -1.52 3.65 0.20
CA LEU A 252 -1.64 3.25 -1.21
C LEU A 252 -2.63 2.08 -1.40
N GLY A 253 -3.32 1.65 -0.33
CA GLY A 253 -4.26 0.53 -0.35
C GLY A 253 -3.60 -0.83 -0.23
N LEU A 254 -2.29 -0.91 -0.04
CA LEU A 254 -1.54 -2.16 0.10
C LEU A 254 -1.60 -2.66 1.54
N ILE A 255 -1.90 -3.95 1.75
CA ILE A 255 -2.07 -4.53 3.10
C ILE A 255 -0.82 -5.32 3.54
N ASN A 256 -0.28 -6.17 2.67
CA ASN A 256 0.90 -7.01 2.92
C ASN A 256 1.98 -6.79 1.84
N SER A 257 2.06 -5.55 1.38
CA SER A 257 3.09 -5.08 0.46
C SER A 257 3.38 -3.61 0.76
N SER A 258 4.59 -3.18 0.45
CA SER A 258 4.99 -1.78 0.50
C SER A 258 5.45 -1.32 -0.88
N ALA A 259 5.20 -0.06 -1.20
CA ALA A 259 5.64 0.53 -2.46
C ALA A 259 6.61 1.67 -2.18
N SER A 260 7.69 1.70 -2.96
CA SER A 260 8.75 2.71 -2.87
C SER A 260 9.07 3.22 -4.26
N THR A 261 9.49 4.47 -4.34
CA THR A 261 9.93 5.10 -5.60
C THR A 261 11.32 5.66 -5.38
N LEU A 262 12.21 5.40 -6.34
CA LEU A 262 13.59 5.85 -6.26
C LEU A 262 13.68 7.36 -6.47
N ALA A 263 14.43 8.02 -5.59
CA ALA A 263 14.93 9.37 -5.78
C ALA A 263 16.46 9.34 -5.87
N GLY A 264 17.03 10.23 -6.67
CA GLY A 264 18.46 10.31 -6.97
C GLY A 264 18.84 9.73 -8.34
N SER A 265 20.12 9.48 -8.51
CA SER A 265 20.70 9.01 -9.77
C SER A 265 20.31 7.57 -10.05
N TYR A 266 19.85 7.28 -11.27
CA TYR A 266 19.59 5.93 -11.75
C TYR A 266 20.22 5.74 -13.12
N THR A 267 20.93 4.61 -13.27
CA THR A 267 21.53 4.21 -14.55
C THR A 267 20.97 2.85 -14.95
N ASP A 268 20.57 2.73 -16.22
CA ASP A 268 20.10 1.49 -16.83
C ASP A 268 20.52 1.45 -18.29
N VAL A 269 20.39 0.28 -18.93
CA VAL A 269 20.61 0.14 -20.37
C VAL A 269 19.30 0.43 -21.10
N VAL A 270 19.27 1.51 -21.88
CA VAL A 270 18.12 1.91 -22.72
C VAL A 270 18.57 1.89 -24.18
N ASN A 271 17.91 1.06 -25.00
CA ASN A 271 18.26 0.91 -26.41
C ASN A 271 19.75 0.58 -26.64
N GLU A 272 20.26 -0.40 -25.90
CA GLU A 272 21.66 -0.89 -25.95
C GLU A 272 22.73 0.13 -25.50
N GLU A 273 22.32 1.29 -24.96
CA GLU A 273 23.22 2.33 -24.44
C GLU A 273 22.96 2.57 -22.95
N ASP A 274 24.03 2.88 -22.21
CA ASP A 274 23.89 3.32 -20.82
C ASP A 274 23.17 4.67 -20.77
N TYR A 275 22.10 4.73 -20.01
CA TYR A 275 21.29 5.93 -19.80
C TYR A 275 21.23 6.24 -18.31
N THR A 276 21.64 7.46 -17.94
CA THR A 276 21.60 7.96 -16.57
C THR A 276 20.63 9.13 -16.46
N THR A 277 19.78 9.10 -15.44
CA THR A 277 18.85 10.20 -15.11
C THR A 277 18.85 10.50 -13.61
N GLU A 278 18.39 11.70 -13.24
CA GLU A 278 18.21 12.15 -11.86
C GLU A 278 16.71 12.23 -11.53
N LEU A 279 16.27 11.38 -10.60
CA LEU A 279 14.87 11.26 -10.21
C LEU A 279 14.59 12.13 -8.97
N SER A 280 13.65 13.07 -9.04
CA SER A 280 13.31 13.94 -7.90
C SER A 280 12.08 13.45 -7.13
N GLU A 281 12.14 13.44 -5.80
CA GLU A 281 11.02 13.05 -4.94
C GLU A 281 9.79 13.96 -5.13
N SER A 282 10.00 15.25 -5.40
CA SER A 282 8.90 16.20 -5.65
C SER A 282 8.05 15.89 -6.89
N THR A 283 8.63 15.20 -7.87
CA THR A 283 7.98 14.86 -9.15
C THR A 283 7.59 13.38 -9.20
N ASN A 284 8.32 12.53 -8.48
CA ASN A 284 8.21 11.08 -8.54
C ASN A 284 7.66 10.46 -7.25
N GLY A 285 7.54 11.23 -6.18
CA GLY A 285 7.00 10.77 -4.91
C GLY A 285 5.50 10.48 -4.94
N PRO A 286 4.98 9.71 -3.96
CA PRO A 286 3.56 9.43 -3.85
C PRO A 286 2.78 10.71 -3.49
N ILE A 287 1.87 11.14 -4.37
CA ILE A 287 0.98 12.29 -4.11
C ILE A 287 -0.42 11.78 -3.71
N PHE A 288 -0.85 12.11 -2.51
CA PHE A 288 -2.02 11.53 -1.84
C PHE A 288 -3.39 12.17 -2.16
N LYS A 289 -3.56 12.90 -3.26
CA LYS A 289 -4.83 13.60 -3.56
C LYS A 289 -5.49 13.22 -4.88
N GLY A 290 -6.66 12.59 -4.75
CA GLY A 290 -7.80 12.67 -5.67
C GLY A 290 -7.50 12.45 -7.15
N ASN A 291 -7.65 11.21 -7.61
CA ASN A 291 -7.71 10.82 -9.02
C ASN A 291 -6.49 11.19 -9.91
N ARG A 292 -5.33 11.51 -9.33
CA ARG A 292 -4.12 11.82 -10.12
C ARG A 292 -3.18 10.62 -10.22
N PHE A 293 -2.56 10.54 -11.40
CA PHE A 293 -1.65 9.50 -11.85
C PHE A 293 -0.38 9.44 -10.98
N THR A 294 0.11 8.24 -10.65
CA THR A 294 1.12 8.02 -9.61
C THR A 294 2.35 7.28 -10.15
N ASN A 295 3.53 7.89 -10.06
CA ASN A 295 4.82 7.21 -10.31
C ASN A 295 5.18 6.16 -9.25
N SER A 296 4.16 5.53 -8.66
CA SER A 296 4.24 4.54 -7.61
C SER A 296 3.16 3.48 -7.81
N TRP A 297 3.42 2.29 -7.30
CA TRP A 297 2.45 1.22 -7.20
C TRP A 297 1.36 1.57 -6.18
N HIS A 298 0.12 1.32 -6.54
CA HIS A 298 -1.04 1.65 -5.70
C HIS A 298 -2.20 0.73 -6.04
N VAL A 299 -3.23 0.75 -5.21
CA VAL A 299 -4.47 0.05 -5.52
C VAL A 299 -5.35 0.90 -6.44
N ALA A 300 -5.81 0.31 -7.54
CA ALA A 300 -6.85 0.87 -8.40
C ALA A 300 -8.08 -0.04 -8.39
N THR A 301 -9.25 0.53 -8.69
CA THR A 301 -10.47 -0.26 -8.90
C THR A 301 -10.85 -0.24 -10.37
N ALA A 302 -11.22 -1.41 -10.89
CA ALA A 302 -11.78 -1.54 -12.23
C ALA A 302 -12.90 -2.58 -12.23
N PRO A 303 -13.91 -2.43 -13.09
CA PRO A 303 -15.00 -3.38 -13.12
C PRO A 303 -14.60 -4.67 -13.86
N VAL A 304 -14.87 -5.80 -13.23
CA VAL A 304 -14.65 -7.15 -13.73
C VAL A 304 -15.99 -7.88 -13.85
N VAL A 305 -16.20 -8.58 -14.97
CA VAL A 305 -17.29 -9.53 -15.14
C VAL A 305 -16.86 -10.84 -14.47
N MET A 306 -17.54 -11.20 -13.38
CA MET A 306 -17.29 -12.40 -12.58
C MET A 306 -17.97 -13.61 -13.23
N ASP A 307 -17.52 -13.98 -14.43
CA ASP A 307 -18.09 -15.07 -15.23
C ASP A 307 -17.66 -16.47 -14.79
N GLN A 308 -16.67 -16.59 -13.89
CA GLN A 308 -16.34 -17.86 -13.23
C GLN A 308 -16.99 -17.97 -11.86
N THR A 309 -16.98 -16.90 -11.07
CA THR A 309 -17.35 -16.96 -9.64
C THR A 309 -18.66 -16.27 -9.28
N GLY A 310 -19.20 -15.41 -10.14
CA GLY A 310 -20.32 -14.52 -9.85
C GLY A 310 -21.45 -14.53 -10.88
N GLY A 311 -21.57 -15.58 -11.70
CA GLY A 311 -22.67 -15.73 -12.67
C GLY A 311 -22.71 -14.65 -13.76
N GLY A 312 -21.61 -13.95 -14.00
CA GLY A 312 -21.50 -12.87 -14.99
C GLY A 312 -21.86 -11.47 -14.46
N GLU A 313 -22.00 -11.30 -13.14
CA GLU A 313 -22.17 -9.97 -12.54
C GLU A 313 -20.93 -9.09 -12.76
N LYS A 314 -21.13 -7.79 -12.94
CA LYS A 314 -20.05 -6.80 -13.04
C LYS A 314 -19.75 -6.22 -11.67
N VAL A 315 -18.59 -6.54 -11.11
CA VAL A 315 -18.15 -6.13 -9.77
C VAL A 315 -16.93 -5.22 -9.89
N ASN A 316 -16.84 -4.15 -9.10
CA ASN A 316 -15.61 -3.38 -8.99
C ASN A 316 -14.62 -4.14 -8.13
N THR A 317 -13.49 -4.53 -8.71
CA THR A 317 -12.44 -5.29 -8.03
C THR A 317 -11.18 -4.46 -7.90
N PHE A 318 -10.40 -4.72 -6.86
CA PHE A 318 -9.11 -4.10 -6.62
C PHE A 318 -8.03 -4.73 -7.51
N PHE A 319 -7.11 -3.89 -7.99
CA PHE A 319 -5.93 -4.26 -8.75
C PHE A 319 -4.73 -3.56 -8.14
N LEU A 320 -3.60 -4.25 -8.06
CA LEU A 320 -2.31 -3.58 -7.91
C LEU A 320 -1.97 -2.92 -9.23
N SER A 321 -1.88 -1.60 -9.22
CA SER A 321 -1.70 -0.80 -10.42
C SER A 321 -0.42 0.02 -10.35
N PHE A 322 0.21 0.17 -11.51
CA PHE A 322 1.26 1.13 -11.75
C PHE A 322 0.88 1.98 -12.94
N LYS A 323 1.07 3.30 -12.83
CA LYS A 323 0.74 4.24 -13.90
C LYS A 323 1.61 5.48 -13.84
N THR A 324 2.38 5.75 -14.90
CA THR A 324 3.21 6.96 -14.94
C THR A 324 2.36 8.23 -14.84
N ALA A 325 2.84 9.21 -14.07
CA ALA A 325 2.13 10.45 -13.77
C ALA A 325 1.83 11.27 -15.04
N SER A 326 2.78 11.25 -15.95
CA SER A 326 2.63 11.71 -17.33
C SER A 326 3.39 10.77 -18.25
N SER A 327 3.18 10.90 -19.55
CA SER A 327 3.95 10.16 -20.52
C SER A 327 5.41 10.64 -20.58
N THR A 328 5.71 11.86 -20.13
CA THR A 328 7.05 12.46 -20.16
C THR A 328 7.81 12.34 -18.84
N THR A 329 7.25 11.66 -17.83
CA THR A 329 7.91 11.53 -16.53
C THR A 329 8.65 10.23 -16.43
N GLU A 330 9.94 10.33 -16.09
CA GLU A 330 10.79 9.20 -15.75
C GLU A 330 10.58 8.78 -14.31
N CYS A 331 10.56 7.48 -14.07
CA CYS A 331 10.38 6.93 -12.74
C CYS A 331 10.89 5.50 -12.63
N VAL A 332 11.35 5.17 -11.44
CA VAL A 332 11.68 3.80 -11.04
C VAL A 332 10.95 3.53 -9.73
N SER A 333 10.03 2.59 -9.75
CA SER A 333 9.22 2.23 -8.58
C SER A 333 9.23 0.73 -8.36
N ILE A 334 9.15 0.32 -7.11
CA ILE A 334 9.09 -1.07 -6.70
C ILE A 334 7.93 -1.26 -5.74
N VAL A 335 7.23 -2.38 -5.85
CA VAL A 335 6.34 -2.88 -4.81
C VAL A 335 6.92 -4.19 -4.31
N VAL A 336 7.13 -4.27 -3.00
CA VAL A 336 7.78 -5.37 -2.30
C VAL A 336 6.75 -6.07 -1.45
N SER A 337 6.75 -7.40 -1.47
CA SER A 337 5.90 -8.22 -0.61
C SER A 337 6.33 -8.15 0.85
N ASP A 338 5.44 -8.55 1.75
CA ASP A 338 5.86 -9.06 3.05
C ASP A 338 6.77 -10.29 2.90
N ALA A 339 7.43 -10.68 4.00
CA ALA A 339 8.31 -11.84 3.99
C ALA A 339 7.53 -13.13 3.72
N ILE A 340 8.00 -13.93 2.77
CA ILE A 340 7.35 -15.14 2.26
C ILE A 340 8.13 -16.35 2.75
N GLN A 341 7.46 -17.26 3.45
CA GLN A 341 8.07 -18.43 4.09
C GLN A 341 8.11 -19.63 3.12
N LEU A 342 9.26 -19.93 2.53
CA LEU A 342 9.45 -21.08 1.64
C LEU A 342 10.22 -22.23 2.31
N GLU A 343 10.47 -22.17 3.61
CA GLU A 343 11.12 -23.24 4.38
C GLU A 343 10.38 -24.57 4.23
N GLY A 344 11.12 -25.63 3.88
CA GLY A 344 10.56 -26.96 3.67
C GLY A 344 9.84 -27.14 2.33
N ALA A 345 9.73 -26.10 1.50
CA ALA A 345 9.22 -26.26 0.14
C ALA A 345 10.22 -27.02 -0.74
N ILE A 346 9.70 -27.86 -1.64
CA ILE A 346 10.44 -28.59 -2.67
C ILE A 346 10.53 -27.77 -3.96
N SER A 347 9.52 -26.95 -4.23
CA SER A 347 9.46 -26.05 -5.38
C SER A 347 8.52 -24.89 -5.07
N ALA A 348 8.75 -23.73 -5.68
CA ALA A 348 7.86 -22.58 -5.56
C ALA A 348 7.82 -21.78 -6.86
N TYR A 349 6.72 -21.05 -7.07
CA TYR A 349 6.53 -20.18 -8.23
C TYR A 349 5.68 -18.96 -7.88
N ALA A 350 5.89 -17.88 -8.60
CA ALA A 350 5.04 -16.69 -8.57
C ALA A 350 4.00 -16.76 -9.69
N GLU A 351 2.73 -16.55 -9.34
CA GLU A 351 1.60 -16.49 -10.28
C GLU A 351 1.14 -15.03 -10.40
N ILE A 352 1.17 -14.50 -11.62
CA ILE A 352 0.75 -13.13 -11.93
C ILE A 352 -0.36 -13.17 -12.97
N ALA A 353 -1.55 -12.68 -12.61
CA ALA A 353 -2.61 -12.39 -13.55
C ALA A 353 -2.77 -10.88 -13.72
N ALA A 354 -2.63 -10.36 -14.94
CA ALA A 354 -2.56 -8.92 -15.16
C ALA A 354 -3.05 -8.47 -16.53
N TYR A 355 -3.45 -7.19 -16.58
CA TYR A 355 -3.67 -6.44 -17.80
C TYR A 355 -2.62 -5.35 -18.00
N LYS A 356 -2.44 -5.02 -19.26
CA LYS A 356 -1.64 -3.90 -19.70
C LYS A 356 -2.46 -2.94 -20.55
N ARG A 357 -2.24 -1.64 -20.35
CA ARG A 357 -2.74 -0.58 -21.22
C ARG A 357 -1.54 0.23 -21.71
N TYR A 358 -1.41 0.31 -23.03
CA TYR A 358 -0.36 1.09 -23.71
C TYR A 358 1.08 0.60 -23.44
N ILE A 359 1.27 -0.72 -23.29
CA ILE A 359 2.55 -1.38 -22.96
C ILE A 359 3.03 -2.17 -24.19
N ASP A 360 3.66 -1.48 -25.14
CA ASP A 360 4.15 -2.10 -26.39
C ASP A 360 5.62 -1.72 -26.73
N ASN A 361 6.33 -1.03 -25.82
CA ASN A 361 7.69 -0.54 -26.08
C ASN A 361 8.73 -0.97 -25.01
N ASP A 362 9.44 -2.08 -25.21
CA ASP A 362 10.20 -2.74 -24.13
C ASP A 362 11.62 -2.21 -23.88
N PHE A 363 12.13 -1.28 -24.70
CA PHE A 363 13.54 -0.87 -24.59
C PHE A 363 13.81 0.26 -23.58
N ASN A 364 12.79 1.04 -23.17
CA ASN A 364 12.92 2.12 -22.19
C ASN A 364 11.90 1.98 -21.03
N GLN A 365 11.12 0.90 -21.05
CA GLN A 365 10.04 0.64 -20.11
C GLN A 365 10.01 -0.84 -19.75
N ARG A 366 10.05 -1.16 -18.45
CA ARG A 366 10.24 -2.53 -17.97
C ARG A 366 9.42 -2.83 -16.71
N PHE A 367 8.78 -4.00 -16.68
CA PHE A 367 8.15 -4.54 -15.46
C PHE A 367 8.87 -5.81 -15.05
N ALA A 368 9.85 -5.71 -14.16
CA ALA A 368 10.63 -6.86 -13.73
C ALA A 368 9.98 -7.54 -12.51
N LEU A 369 10.12 -8.86 -12.44
CA LEU A 369 9.84 -9.67 -11.25
C LEU A 369 11.16 -10.01 -10.57
N LEU A 370 11.27 -9.67 -9.29
CA LEU A 370 12.50 -9.80 -8.52
C LEU A 370 12.27 -10.68 -7.28
N VAL A 371 13.35 -11.28 -6.77
CA VAL A 371 13.40 -11.99 -5.49
C VAL A 371 14.70 -11.68 -4.76
N CYS A 372 14.66 -11.62 -3.43
CA CYS A 372 15.86 -11.62 -2.60
C CYS A 372 15.62 -12.41 -1.31
N ASP A 373 16.70 -12.76 -0.62
CA ASP A 373 16.62 -13.30 0.74
C ASP A 373 16.07 -12.23 1.68
N ASP A 374 15.13 -12.59 2.57
CA ASP A 374 14.52 -11.64 3.51
C ASP A 374 15.55 -11.05 4.48
N GLU A 375 16.54 -11.84 4.90
CA GLU A 375 17.63 -11.38 5.77
C GLU A 375 18.54 -10.33 5.11
N ALA A 376 18.57 -10.29 3.77
CA ALA A 376 19.37 -9.35 3.00
C ALA A 376 18.56 -8.14 2.52
N TYR A 377 17.26 -8.10 2.79
CA TYR A 377 16.39 -7.00 2.41
C TYR A 377 16.66 -5.77 3.27
N ASN A 378 16.91 -4.63 2.63
CA ASN A 378 17.03 -3.33 3.28
C ASN A 378 15.71 -2.57 3.14
N GLU A 379 14.97 -2.43 4.25
CA GLU A 379 13.67 -1.76 4.27
C GLU A 379 13.76 -0.24 4.12
N GLU A 380 14.86 0.37 4.57
CA GLU A 380 15.12 1.82 4.41
C GLU A 380 15.55 2.16 2.98
N GLU A 381 16.28 1.25 2.33
CA GLU A 381 16.74 1.40 0.94
C GLU A 381 16.38 0.17 0.08
N PRO A 382 15.10 -0.04 -0.28
CA PRO A 382 14.67 -1.24 -1.00
C PRO A 382 15.41 -1.47 -2.32
N PHE A 383 15.79 -0.41 -3.03
CA PHE A 383 16.52 -0.50 -4.30
C PHE A 383 17.99 -0.94 -4.15
N ALA A 384 18.58 -0.80 -2.95
CA ALA A 384 19.93 -1.26 -2.65
C ALA A 384 19.98 -2.75 -2.25
N SER A 385 18.81 -3.38 -2.06
CA SER A 385 18.73 -4.81 -1.73
C SER A 385 19.28 -5.67 -2.88
N PRO A 386 19.87 -6.84 -2.59
CA PRO A 386 20.48 -7.70 -3.59
C PRO A 386 19.43 -8.52 -4.35
N TRP A 387 18.65 -7.83 -5.19
CA TRP A 387 17.60 -8.43 -6.00
C TRP A 387 18.17 -9.32 -7.10
N PHE A 388 17.68 -10.56 -7.16
CA PHE A 388 17.78 -11.41 -8.33
C PHE A 388 16.58 -11.17 -9.25
N GLU A 389 16.85 -10.99 -10.53
CA GLU A 389 15.82 -10.79 -11.55
C GLU A 389 15.32 -12.14 -12.07
N ILE A 390 14.11 -12.54 -11.64
CA ILE A 390 13.46 -13.77 -12.13
C ILE A 390 13.00 -13.57 -13.57
N GLU A 391 12.37 -12.44 -13.84
CA GLU A 391 11.91 -12.07 -15.17
C GLU A 391 12.19 -10.59 -15.40
N ALA A 392 12.85 -10.29 -16.52
CA ALA A 392 13.22 -8.92 -16.88
C ALA A 392 11.98 -8.11 -17.23
N ASN A 393 11.00 -8.69 -17.94
CA ASN A 393 9.80 -7.99 -18.33
C ASN A 393 8.58 -8.92 -18.39
N ILE A 394 7.68 -8.82 -17.40
CA ILE A 394 6.44 -9.62 -17.35
C ILE A 394 5.33 -9.06 -18.26
N ALA A 395 5.53 -7.89 -18.86
CA ALA A 395 4.55 -7.23 -19.73
C ALA A 395 4.08 -8.04 -20.96
N PRO A 396 4.93 -8.81 -21.65
CA PRO A 396 4.52 -9.52 -22.86
C PRO A 396 3.39 -10.54 -22.63
N GLY A 397 3.34 -11.19 -21.46
CA GLY A 397 2.26 -12.12 -21.11
C GLY A 397 1.10 -11.50 -20.34
N MET A 398 1.05 -10.17 -20.18
CA MET A 398 -0.16 -9.51 -19.67
C MET A 398 -1.19 -9.34 -20.79
N LEU A 399 -2.47 -9.48 -20.45
CA LEU A 399 -3.54 -9.27 -21.42
C LEU A 399 -3.67 -7.79 -21.81
N PRO A 400 -3.98 -7.47 -23.08
CA PRO A 400 -4.36 -6.11 -23.43
C PRO A 400 -5.66 -5.73 -22.71
N TYR A 401 -5.69 -4.53 -22.14
CA TYR A 401 -6.84 -4.01 -21.43
C TYR A 401 -8.11 -4.08 -22.30
N SER A 402 -9.18 -4.64 -21.74
CA SER A 402 -10.50 -4.71 -22.36
C SER A 402 -11.55 -4.13 -21.40
N ASN A 403 -12.64 -3.58 -21.94
CA ASN A 403 -13.75 -3.09 -21.12
C ASN A 403 -15.08 -3.70 -21.61
N PRO A 404 -15.76 -4.51 -20.78
CA PRO A 404 -15.38 -4.88 -19.42
C PRO A 404 -14.29 -5.97 -19.40
N ILE A 405 -13.51 -6.01 -18.32
CA ILE A 405 -12.57 -7.08 -18.02
C ILE A 405 -13.36 -8.36 -17.71
N LYS A 406 -12.90 -9.53 -18.17
CA LYS A 406 -13.50 -10.83 -17.83
C LYS A 406 -12.60 -11.62 -16.88
N GLU A 407 -13.18 -12.13 -15.81
CA GLU A 407 -12.48 -12.96 -14.83
C GLU A 407 -11.91 -14.22 -15.48
N SER A 408 -12.67 -14.87 -16.36
CA SER A 408 -12.22 -16.08 -17.05
C SER A 408 -10.97 -15.86 -17.90
N SER A 409 -10.84 -14.69 -18.53
CA SER A 409 -9.66 -14.35 -19.33
C SER A 409 -8.45 -14.11 -18.43
N LEU A 410 -8.64 -13.41 -17.31
CA LEU A 410 -7.57 -13.19 -16.33
C LEU A 410 -7.01 -14.49 -15.78
N LEU A 411 -7.89 -15.43 -15.44
CA LEU A 411 -7.52 -16.67 -14.76
C LEU A 411 -7.21 -17.82 -15.73
N ALA A 412 -7.32 -17.60 -17.03
CA ALA A 412 -6.93 -18.59 -18.03
C ALA A 412 -5.40 -18.73 -18.07
N ALA A 413 -4.93 -19.94 -17.75
CA ALA A 413 -3.52 -20.28 -17.78
C ALA A 413 -2.94 -20.07 -19.19
N GLY A 414 -1.83 -19.34 -19.30
CA GLY A 414 -1.16 -19.05 -20.57
C GLY A 414 -1.80 -17.94 -21.42
N GLU A 415 -2.91 -17.35 -20.97
CA GLU A 415 -3.48 -16.14 -21.57
C GLU A 415 -3.29 -14.94 -20.64
N GLY A 416 -3.99 -14.93 -19.51
CA GLY A 416 -3.96 -13.85 -18.52
C GLY A 416 -3.10 -14.10 -17.31
N THR A 417 -2.80 -15.38 -17.04
CA THR A 417 -1.95 -15.81 -15.93
C THR A 417 -0.60 -16.31 -16.43
N GLN A 418 0.46 -15.74 -15.88
CA GLN A 418 1.84 -16.19 -16.05
C GLN A 418 2.35 -16.81 -14.75
N ALA A 419 3.15 -17.86 -14.86
CA ALA A 419 3.83 -18.50 -13.74
C ALA A 419 5.34 -18.42 -13.95
N PHE A 420 6.06 -18.01 -12.92
CA PHE A 420 7.51 -17.86 -12.93
C PHE A 420 8.10 -18.69 -11.80
N ASP A 421 8.93 -19.67 -12.15
CA ASP A 421 9.59 -20.52 -11.16
C ASP A 421 10.53 -19.66 -10.30
N ILE A 422 10.45 -19.84 -8.98
CA ILE A 422 11.40 -19.22 -8.07
C ILE A 422 12.69 -20.05 -8.11
N PRO A 423 13.87 -19.41 -8.29
CA PRO A 423 15.12 -20.15 -8.38
C PRO A 423 15.38 -21.01 -7.14
N VAL A 424 15.99 -22.18 -7.36
CA VAL A 424 16.16 -23.22 -6.33
C VAL A 424 16.97 -22.73 -5.12
N GLU A 425 17.86 -21.74 -5.32
CA GLU A 425 18.64 -21.11 -4.25
C GLU A 425 17.81 -20.24 -3.28
N TYR A 426 16.58 -19.90 -3.66
CA TYR A 426 15.61 -19.16 -2.84
C TYR A 426 14.52 -20.08 -2.27
N VAL A 427 14.35 -21.28 -2.82
CA VAL A 427 13.47 -22.31 -2.25
C VAL A 427 14.06 -22.84 -0.94
N GLY A 428 13.24 -22.99 0.10
CA GLY A 428 13.69 -23.42 1.43
C GLY A 428 14.11 -22.27 2.36
N LYS A 429 13.91 -21.01 1.96
CA LYS A 429 14.25 -19.81 2.73
C LYS A 429 13.04 -18.88 2.92
N LYS A 430 13.19 -17.92 3.82
CA LYS A 430 12.35 -16.72 3.89
C LYS A 430 12.83 -15.72 2.84
N VAL A 431 11.93 -15.29 1.97
CA VAL A 431 12.25 -14.43 0.83
C VAL A 431 11.36 -13.20 0.77
N ARG A 432 11.79 -12.18 0.03
CA ARG A 432 10.96 -11.07 -0.43
C ARG A 432 10.84 -11.15 -1.94
N MET A 433 9.66 -10.84 -2.46
CA MET A 433 9.44 -10.68 -3.90
C MET A 433 9.08 -9.26 -4.22
N ALA A 434 9.39 -8.82 -5.44
CA ALA A 434 9.03 -7.48 -5.86
C ALA A 434 8.66 -7.38 -7.34
N LEU A 435 7.75 -6.44 -7.63
CA LEU A 435 7.49 -5.97 -8.97
C LEU A 435 8.14 -4.59 -9.15
N LYS A 436 9.12 -4.50 -10.05
CA LYS A 436 9.83 -3.25 -10.34
C LYS A 436 9.34 -2.67 -11.67
N ALA A 437 8.81 -1.47 -11.63
CA ALA A 437 8.45 -0.68 -12.80
C ALA A 437 9.56 0.34 -13.09
N VAL A 438 10.05 0.33 -14.32
CA VAL A 438 11.03 1.29 -14.84
C VAL A 438 10.41 2.00 -16.04
N HIS A 439 10.51 3.32 -16.07
CA HIS A 439 10.20 4.15 -17.23
C HIS A 439 11.28 5.23 -17.36
N LEU A 440 12.07 5.13 -18.43
CA LEU A 440 13.16 6.03 -18.73
C LEU A 440 13.02 6.59 -20.14
N ASN A 441 13.71 7.69 -20.40
CA ASN A 441 13.85 8.35 -21.69
C ASN A 441 12.55 8.35 -22.53
N PRO A 442 11.49 9.05 -22.08
CA PRO A 442 10.18 9.02 -22.72
C PRO A 442 10.17 9.61 -24.14
N GLU A 443 11.23 10.33 -24.53
CA GLU A 443 11.41 10.86 -25.89
C GLU A 443 11.48 9.75 -26.95
N LEU A 444 11.93 8.55 -26.56
CA LEU A 444 12.02 7.40 -27.45
C LEU A 444 10.68 6.66 -27.63
N GLY A 445 9.66 6.97 -26.83
CA GLY A 445 8.36 6.32 -26.88
C GLY A 445 7.47 6.74 -25.72
N ASN A 446 6.41 7.50 -26.04
CA ASN A 446 5.69 8.35 -25.10
C ASN A 446 4.27 7.82 -24.78
N LEU A 447 4.07 6.50 -24.81
CA LEU A 447 2.79 5.91 -24.43
C LEU A 447 2.82 5.64 -22.92
N GLY A 448 1.99 6.34 -22.16
CA GLY A 448 1.90 6.18 -20.71
C GLY A 448 1.47 4.75 -20.38
N ARG A 449 2.37 3.95 -19.79
CA ARG A 449 2.08 2.57 -19.42
C ARG A 449 1.19 2.53 -18.19
N GLU A 450 0.14 1.71 -18.27
CA GLU A 450 -0.67 1.33 -17.12
C GLU A 450 -0.65 -0.19 -17.01
N ALA A 451 -0.19 -0.70 -15.87
CA ALA A 451 -0.33 -2.10 -15.50
C ALA A 451 -1.44 -2.24 -14.46
N PHE A 452 -2.23 -3.30 -14.57
CA PHE A 452 -3.26 -3.68 -13.62
C PHE A 452 -3.10 -5.16 -13.29
N VAL A 453 -2.43 -5.43 -12.18
CA VAL A 453 -2.22 -6.76 -11.65
C VAL A 453 -3.44 -7.16 -10.82
N TYR A 454 -4.23 -8.07 -11.38
CA TYR A 454 -5.41 -8.65 -10.72
C TYR A 454 -5.00 -9.59 -9.60
N LYS A 455 -3.98 -10.40 -9.85
CA LYS A 455 -3.47 -11.40 -8.92
C LYS A 455 -1.95 -11.36 -8.94
N TRP A 456 -1.37 -11.31 -7.75
CA TRP A 456 0.04 -11.59 -7.53
C TRP A 456 0.15 -12.53 -6.32
N GLN A 457 0.52 -13.77 -6.60
CA GLN A 457 0.54 -14.86 -5.62
C GLN A 457 1.90 -15.57 -5.67
N VAL A 458 2.30 -16.14 -4.53
CA VAL A 458 3.39 -17.12 -4.47
C VAL A 458 2.85 -18.42 -3.95
N ARG A 459 3.21 -19.50 -4.64
CA ARG A 459 2.76 -20.85 -4.35
C ARG A 459 3.96 -21.76 -4.16
N ALA A 460 3.88 -22.65 -3.19
CA ALA A 460 4.94 -23.59 -2.85
C ALA A 460 4.40 -25.00 -2.67
N LYS A 461 5.13 -25.99 -3.17
CA LYS A 461 4.86 -27.41 -2.95
C LYS A 461 5.76 -27.90 -1.81
N TYR A 462 5.18 -28.55 -0.81
CA TYR A 462 5.86 -29.06 0.38
C TYR A 462 5.94 -30.59 0.38
#